data_AF-A0A2V0RAB9-F1
#
_entry.id   AF-A0A2V0RAB9-F1
#
_cell.length_a   1.000
_cell.length_b   1.000
_cell.length_c   1.000
_cell.angle_alpha   90.00
_cell.angle_beta   90.00
_cell.angle_gamma   90.00
#
_symmetry.space_group_name_H-M   'P 1'
#
loop_
_entity.id
_entity.type
_entity.pdbx_description
1 polymer ?
#
loop_
_entity_poly.entity_id
_entity_poly.type
_entity_poly.pdbx_seq_one_letter_code
_entity_poly.pdbx_strand_id
1 'polypeptide(L)'
;MEIASFSRYSDGVKTTFNARKLLRTRQRSILGAFVVSNVKTNIDPNAILMKKENARMFSVDRQDVQELMSSRSYTYDKAIAYYEAVTQIPQASKNLEAYTNRRHKPPLNNVVSKISKSPKIEWYANSWVGNSWVKNMEMKDGGPPCFWTKDHENMDDPFSVSWNAYNVKFINRGRRVAYDTYDTYDSVLAELLEFIDTHSDEDVIHVWIQGTLNGKGPVALVSQLKRSIDSLTVNVQDSEVADTPMISTGKRTSEYLSLWTTPIEQSHDMWDLYGSRPPMRIPLIPWRVTNLGPRIFNAGNPPQLFPATTFMRKMGMPKDMLQITEVYCNYSEFVEMIPLTADDANVLDFGWMLVGDNLYTMSLINESNIKHLYKVKDQDFFNGLGSVVTSAHACFGIGRANNDLIIQLERKQATGHTTSGHMIASVLAFQSHFFWYLQEVYDNFSSGKSVYATKFLEPGSGAYHSIHEYRNAIYDMKRADANKIYPRYARTNLEVCIKFVSLLKV
;
A
#
# COMPACT_ATOMS: atom_id res chain seq x y z
N MET A 1 28.17 44.73 -9.78
CA MET A 1 27.63 43.35 -9.80
C MET A 1 27.09 43.09 -8.39
N GLU A 2 25.76 43.18 -8.22
CA GLU A 2 25.12 43.26 -6.90
C GLU A 2 24.92 41.88 -6.24
N ILE A 3 25.52 41.73 -5.06
CA ILE A 3 25.39 40.58 -4.15
C ILE A 3 23.92 40.36 -3.70
N ALA A 4 23.06 41.37 -3.87
CA ALA A 4 21.63 41.31 -3.55
C ALA A 4 20.81 40.38 -4.49
N SER A 5 21.35 39.97 -5.64
CA SER A 5 20.64 39.05 -6.56
C SER A 5 20.68 37.57 -6.10
N PHE A 6 21.70 37.16 -5.34
CA PHE A 6 21.84 35.78 -4.86
C PHE A 6 21.08 35.49 -3.56
N SER A 7 20.65 36.51 -2.81
CA SER A 7 19.82 36.33 -1.60
C SER A 7 18.37 35.95 -1.91
N ARG A 8 17.96 36.00 -3.19
CA ARG A 8 16.66 35.46 -3.65
C ARG A 8 16.67 33.95 -3.86
N TYR A 9 17.85 33.30 -3.84
CA TYR A 9 18.04 31.88 -4.19
C TYR A 9 18.38 30.96 -3.01
N SER A 10 17.93 31.24 -1.79
CA SER A 10 17.89 30.16 -0.78
C SER A 10 16.65 29.28 -1.05
N ASP A 11 16.90 28.21 -1.79
CA ASP A 11 16.12 26.95 -1.90
C ASP A 11 14.81 26.96 -2.71
N GLY A 12 14.48 27.97 -3.52
CA GLY A 12 13.37 27.86 -4.49
C GLY A 12 11.96 27.58 -3.91
N VAL A 13 11.77 27.66 -2.59
CA VAL A 13 10.48 27.38 -1.91
C VAL A 13 9.76 28.69 -1.55
N LYS A 14 8.47 28.80 -1.89
CA LYS A 14 7.58 29.87 -1.38
C LYS A 14 7.38 29.70 0.13
N THR A 15 7.63 30.75 0.91
CA THR A 15 7.36 30.80 2.36
C THR A 15 6.57 32.08 2.69
N THR A 16 5.62 31.97 3.62
CA THR A 16 4.75 33.08 4.06
C THR A 16 5.37 33.96 5.16
N PHE A 17 6.56 33.62 5.70
CA PHE A 17 7.18 34.36 6.82
C PHE A 17 8.69 34.56 6.66
N ASN A 18 9.11 35.75 6.21
CA ASN A 18 10.51 36.08 5.87
C ASN A 18 11.50 36.06 7.05
N ALA A 19 11.08 36.43 8.28
CA ALA A 19 11.99 36.44 9.44
C ALA A 19 12.34 35.02 9.95
N ARG A 20 11.47 34.02 9.72
CA ARG A 20 11.76 32.61 10.00
C ARG A 20 12.69 32.00 8.95
N LYS A 21 12.81 32.61 7.77
CA LYS A 21 13.62 32.13 6.65
C LYS A 21 15.09 32.01 7.07
N LEU A 22 15.70 33.06 7.63
CA LEU A 22 17.14 33.09 7.97
C LEU A 22 17.58 32.08 9.06
N LEU A 23 16.73 31.82 10.06
CA LEU A 23 17.00 30.81 11.10
C LEU A 23 16.72 29.38 10.60
N ARG A 24 15.75 29.21 9.68
CA ARG A 24 15.41 27.90 9.07
C ARG A 24 16.33 27.52 7.91
N THR A 25 16.79 28.46 7.08
CA THR A 25 17.72 28.22 5.95
C THR A 25 19.12 27.80 6.39
N ARG A 26 19.53 28.13 7.63
CA ARG A 26 20.79 27.63 8.21
C ARG A 26 20.65 26.22 8.83
N GLN A 27 19.43 25.68 8.96
CA GLN A 27 19.15 24.41 9.62
C GLN A 27 18.32 23.42 8.75
N ARG A 28 18.86 23.00 7.59
CA ARG A 28 18.60 21.69 6.94
C ARG A 28 17.48 21.63 5.87
N SER A 29 17.84 21.95 4.63
CA SER A 29 17.40 21.17 3.47
C SER A 29 18.33 19.94 3.33
N ILE A 30 17.78 18.73 3.26
CA ILE A 30 18.59 17.55 2.91
C ILE A 30 18.90 17.68 1.42
N LEU A 31 20.06 18.23 1.09
CA LEU A 31 20.55 18.21 -0.29
C LEU A 31 21.32 16.90 -0.49
N GLY A 32 20.87 16.03 -1.38
CA GLY A 32 21.55 14.75 -1.51
C GLY A 32 21.09 13.90 -2.67
N ALA A 33 22.01 13.09 -3.16
CA ALA A 33 21.77 12.04 -4.13
C ALA A 33 22.82 10.96 -3.94
N PHE A 34 22.58 9.78 -4.49
CA PHE A 34 23.58 8.70 -4.47
C PHE A 34 24.00 8.26 -5.86
N VAL A 35 25.23 7.80 -5.99
CA VAL A 35 25.78 7.19 -7.20
C VAL A 35 26.05 5.71 -6.94
N VAL A 36 25.71 4.86 -7.92
CA VAL A 36 26.15 3.47 -7.91
C VAL A 36 27.57 3.42 -8.48
N SER A 37 28.52 2.95 -7.68
CA SER A 37 29.95 2.98 -7.99
C SER A 37 30.67 1.74 -7.44
N ASN A 38 31.97 1.61 -7.67
CA ASN A 38 32.77 0.54 -7.07
C ASN A 38 33.35 0.93 -5.69
N VAL A 39 32.79 1.98 -5.07
CA VAL A 39 33.16 2.43 -3.72
C VAL A 39 32.14 1.90 -2.74
N LYS A 40 32.62 1.48 -1.57
CA LYS A 40 31.80 0.97 -0.47
C LYS A 40 30.59 1.86 -0.19
N THR A 41 29.44 1.24 0.08
CA THR A 41 28.22 1.94 0.49
C THR A 41 28.48 2.79 1.73
N ASN A 42 28.19 4.08 1.65
CA ASN A 42 28.44 5.05 2.72
C ASN A 42 27.16 5.78 3.20
N ILE A 43 26.00 5.25 2.82
CA ILE A 43 24.70 5.80 3.17
C ILE A 43 24.27 5.29 4.55
N ASP A 44 23.97 6.20 5.46
CA ASP A 44 23.18 5.94 6.67
C ASP A 44 21.78 6.56 6.49
N PRO A 45 20.75 5.75 6.17
CA PRO A 45 19.40 6.25 5.94
C PRO A 45 18.87 7.09 7.12
N ASN A 46 19.12 6.64 8.34
CA ASN A 46 18.63 7.31 9.54
C ASN A 46 19.34 8.65 9.78
N ALA A 47 20.65 8.72 9.53
CA ALA A 47 21.37 9.99 9.63
C ALA A 47 20.86 11.02 8.62
N ILE A 48 20.57 10.59 7.38
CA ILE A 48 20.00 11.44 6.34
C ILE A 48 18.60 11.92 6.75
N LEU A 49 17.69 11.01 7.06
CA LEU A 49 16.29 11.30 7.39
C LEU A 49 16.17 12.19 8.64
N MET A 50 17.06 12.03 9.62
CA MET A 50 17.11 12.83 10.85
C MET A 50 17.87 14.16 10.68
N LYS A 51 18.27 14.51 9.45
CA LYS A 51 18.98 15.75 9.10
C LYS A 51 20.33 15.90 9.81
N LYS A 52 21.02 14.78 10.08
CA LYS A 52 22.36 14.76 10.70
C LYS A 52 23.46 14.91 9.65
N GLU A 53 23.23 14.37 8.45
CA GLU A 53 24.08 14.60 7.29
C GLU A 53 23.39 15.60 6.35
N ASN A 54 24.09 16.67 6.00
CA ASN A 54 23.59 17.72 5.12
C ASN A 54 24.40 17.73 3.82
N ALA A 55 23.75 17.98 2.68
CA ALA A 55 24.39 18.36 1.42
C ALA A 55 25.53 17.41 0.97
N ARG A 56 25.20 16.18 0.55
CA ARG A 56 26.21 15.16 0.21
C ARG A 56 25.82 14.29 -0.98
N MET A 57 26.83 13.92 -1.77
CA MET A 57 26.77 12.82 -2.71
C MET A 57 27.21 11.53 -2.02
N PHE A 58 26.35 10.53 -2.03
CA PHE A 58 26.63 9.23 -1.41
C PHE A 58 27.05 8.20 -2.44
N SER A 59 27.80 7.19 -2.01
CA SER A 59 28.13 6.01 -2.81
C SER A 59 27.28 4.83 -2.36
N VAL A 60 26.72 4.12 -3.33
CA VAL A 60 26.21 2.76 -3.19
C VAL A 60 27.15 1.85 -3.95
N ASP A 61 27.64 0.80 -3.28
CA ASP A 61 28.49 -0.19 -3.91
C ASP A 61 27.69 -0.98 -4.95
N ARG A 62 28.24 -1.12 -6.15
CA ARG A 62 27.67 -1.93 -7.21
C ARG A 62 27.49 -3.38 -6.78
N GLN A 63 28.38 -3.92 -5.94
CA GLN A 63 28.26 -5.28 -5.43
C GLN A 63 27.04 -5.42 -4.51
N ASP A 64 26.79 -4.45 -3.62
CA ASP A 64 25.61 -4.46 -2.74
C ASP A 64 24.30 -4.43 -3.55
N VAL A 65 24.28 -3.69 -4.68
CA VAL A 65 23.12 -3.70 -5.61
C VAL A 65 22.97 -5.07 -6.29
N GLN A 66 24.05 -5.66 -6.76
CA GLN A 66 24.03 -6.99 -7.41
C GLN A 66 23.59 -8.08 -6.44
N GLU A 67 24.02 -8.02 -5.18
CA GLU A 67 23.61 -8.94 -4.12
C GLU A 67 22.12 -8.78 -3.78
N LEU A 68 21.61 -7.55 -3.70
CA LEU A 68 20.17 -7.32 -3.52
C LEU A 68 19.36 -7.89 -4.70
N MET A 69 19.82 -7.66 -5.93
CA MET A 69 19.18 -8.19 -7.14
C MET A 69 19.14 -9.72 -7.14
N SER A 70 20.24 -10.38 -6.80
CA SER A 70 20.32 -11.85 -6.81
C SER A 70 19.55 -12.48 -5.64
N SER A 71 19.73 -11.97 -4.42
CA SER A 71 19.11 -12.52 -3.21
C SER A 71 17.59 -12.33 -3.17
N ARG A 72 17.08 -11.25 -3.75
CA ARG A 72 15.65 -10.91 -3.75
C ARG A 72 14.98 -11.06 -5.11
N SER A 73 15.71 -11.51 -6.13
CA SER A 73 15.23 -11.55 -7.52
C SER A 73 14.72 -10.19 -8.03
N TYR A 74 15.40 -9.10 -7.64
CA TYR A 74 15.02 -7.75 -8.05
C TYR A 74 15.64 -7.39 -9.40
N THR A 75 14.87 -6.65 -10.20
CA THR A 75 15.44 -5.91 -11.34
C THR A 75 16.31 -4.77 -10.82
N TYR A 76 17.19 -4.25 -11.68
CA TYR A 76 17.98 -3.07 -11.33
C TYR A 76 17.10 -1.88 -10.92
N ASP A 77 16.04 -1.59 -11.69
CA ASP A 77 15.11 -0.49 -11.40
C ASP A 77 14.43 -0.67 -10.03
N LYS A 78 14.03 -1.89 -9.67
CA LYS A 78 13.43 -2.17 -8.35
C LYS A 78 14.47 -2.02 -7.22
N ALA A 79 15.70 -2.47 -7.43
CA ALA A 79 16.78 -2.28 -6.46
C ALA A 79 17.08 -0.79 -6.22
N ILE A 80 17.15 0.03 -7.27
CA ILE A 80 17.31 1.49 -7.14
C ILE A 80 16.12 2.11 -6.42
N ALA A 81 14.89 1.75 -6.78
CA ALA A 81 13.69 2.24 -6.11
C ALA A 81 13.67 1.92 -4.60
N TYR A 82 14.19 0.75 -4.21
CA TYR A 82 14.35 0.40 -2.79
C TYR A 82 15.33 1.36 -2.08
N TYR A 83 16.52 1.59 -2.64
CA TYR A 83 17.48 2.55 -2.08
C TYR A 83 16.88 3.96 -1.98
N GLU A 84 16.21 4.42 -3.02
CA GLU A 84 15.53 5.72 -3.03
C GLU A 84 14.49 5.82 -1.92
N ALA A 85 13.65 4.80 -1.76
CA ALA A 85 12.58 4.81 -0.77
C ALA A 85 13.08 4.79 0.67
N VAL A 86 14.08 3.96 0.97
CA VAL A 86 14.65 3.87 2.33
C VAL A 86 15.40 5.15 2.71
N THR A 87 16.08 5.78 1.76
CA THR A 87 16.95 6.94 2.02
C THR A 87 16.25 8.29 1.82
N GLN A 88 15.13 8.29 1.12
CA GLN A 88 14.41 9.48 0.67
C GLN A 88 15.25 10.46 -0.18
N ILE A 89 16.30 9.96 -0.85
CA ILE A 89 17.11 10.71 -1.81
C ILE A 89 17.20 9.98 -3.16
N PRO A 90 17.22 10.69 -4.31
CA PRO A 90 17.22 10.06 -5.62
C PRO A 90 18.59 9.53 -6.01
N GLN A 91 18.63 8.61 -6.97
CA GLN A 91 19.85 8.32 -7.72
C GLN A 91 20.31 9.59 -8.47
N ALA A 92 21.61 9.82 -8.50
CA ALA A 92 22.25 10.95 -9.17
C ALA A 92 21.95 10.94 -10.68
N SER A 93 21.61 12.10 -11.22
CA SER A 93 21.48 12.32 -12.67
C SER A 93 22.38 13.46 -13.13
N LYS A 94 22.93 13.34 -14.35
CA LYS A 94 24.02 14.17 -14.87
C LYS A 94 23.64 15.65 -15.11
N ASN A 95 22.38 16.03 -14.98
CA ASN A 95 21.86 17.30 -15.51
C ASN A 95 21.37 18.34 -14.48
N LEU A 96 21.56 18.18 -13.16
CA LEU A 96 20.50 18.68 -12.28
C LEU A 96 20.86 19.75 -11.22
N GLU A 97 20.28 20.94 -11.47
CA GLU A 97 19.52 21.72 -10.48
C GLU A 97 18.25 20.94 -10.03
N ALA A 98 17.69 21.24 -8.85
CA ALA A 98 16.55 20.58 -8.16
C ALA A 98 15.69 19.56 -8.97
N TYR A 99 15.61 18.29 -8.53
CA TYR A 99 14.94 17.21 -9.28
C TYR A 99 14.36 16.08 -8.41
N THR A 100 13.55 15.22 -9.05
CA THR A 100 12.97 14.00 -8.46
C THR A 100 13.52 12.74 -9.13
N ASN A 101 13.37 11.59 -8.47
CA ASN A 101 13.64 10.29 -9.08
C ASN A 101 12.76 10.01 -10.31
N ARG A 102 13.09 8.92 -11.02
CA ARG A 102 12.32 8.46 -12.16
C ARG A 102 10.88 8.13 -11.73
N ARG A 103 9.92 8.54 -12.56
CA ARG A 103 8.51 8.20 -12.35
C ARG A 103 8.30 6.68 -12.39
N HIS A 104 7.77 6.15 -11.30
CA HIS A 104 7.23 4.80 -11.20
C HIS A 104 6.03 4.66 -12.12
N LYS A 105 5.85 3.53 -12.79
CA LYS A 105 4.63 3.23 -13.54
C LYS A 105 3.43 3.10 -12.58
N PRO A 106 2.20 3.31 -13.07
CA PRO A 106 1.01 3.02 -12.27
C PRO A 106 1.05 1.55 -11.84
N PRO A 107 0.61 1.21 -10.61
CA PRO A 107 0.50 -0.17 -10.21
C PRO A 107 -0.40 -0.91 -11.20
N LEU A 108 0.08 -2.04 -11.70
CA LEU A 108 -0.73 -2.93 -12.50
C LEU A 108 -1.65 -3.68 -11.54
N ASN A 109 -2.92 -3.32 -11.55
CA ASN A 109 -3.93 -4.21 -11.02
C ASN A 109 -3.95 -5.44 -11.92
N ASN A 110 -3.32 -6.53 -11.48
CA ASN A 110 -3.56 -7.88 -12.03
C ASN A 110 -4.97 -8.39 -11.69
N VAL A 111 -5.89 -7.50 -11.28
CA VAL A 111 -7.25 -7.82 -10.81
C VAL A 111 -8.21 -8.11 -11.96
N VAL A 112 -7.80 -7.94 -13.22
CA VAL A 112 -8.58 -8.45 -14.35
C VAL A 112 -7.61 -9.10 -15.32
N SER A 113 -7.73 -10.41 -15.49
CA SER A 113 -7.16 -11.12 -16.62
C SER A 113 -7.60 -10.40 -17.89
N LYS A 114 -6.64 -9.92 -18.67
CA LYS A 114 -6.94 -9.46 -20.02
C LYS A 114 -7.49 -10.66 -20.78
N ILE A 115 -8.80 -10.67 -21.06
CA ILE A 115 -9.42 -11.62 -22.00
C ILE A 115 -8.73 -11.39 -23.35
N SER A 116 -7.71 -12.20 -23.61
CA SER A 116 -6.89 -12.09 -24.83
C SER A 116 -7.60 -12.68 -26.05
N LYS A 117 -8.68 -13.44 -25.81
CA LYS A 117 -9.55 -14.08 -26.79
C LYS A 117 -10.95 -14.22 -26.18
N SER A 118 -11.97 -13.63 -26.80
CA SER A 118 -13.36 -13.79 -26.35
C SER A 118 -14.05 -14.88 -27.18
N PRO A 119 -14.63 -15.92 -26.56
CA PRO A 119 -15.49 -16.88 -27.24
C PRO A 119 -16.75 -16.19 -27.74
N LYS A 120 -17.48 -16.82 -28.68
CA LYS A 120 -18.81 -16.33 -29.08
C LYS A 120 -19.77 -16.44 -27.88
N ILE A 121 -20.41 -15.34 -27.50
CA ILE A 121 -21.37 -15.35 -26.38
C ILE A 121 -22.80 -15.43 -26.91
N GLU A 122 -23.54 -16.48 -26.56
CA GLU A 122 -24.98 -16.59 -26.81
C GLU A 122 -25.78 -16.26 -25.55
N TRP A 123 -26.79 -15.41 -25.72
CA TRP A 123 -27.48 -14.77 -24.62
C TRP A 123 -28.94 -15.18 -24.53
N TYR A 124 -29.37 -15.49 -23.32
CA TYR A 124 -30.70 -16.01 -23.03
C TYR A 124 -31.31 -15.21 -21.89
N ALA A 125 -32.51 -14.69 -22.09
CA ALA A 125 -33.25 -13.92 -21.10
C ALA A 125 -34.48 -14.73 -20.65
N ASN A 126 -34.58 -14.99 -19.35
CA ASN A 126 -35.64 -15.75 -18.67
C ASN A 126 -35.75 -17.24 -19.06
N SER A 127 -35.54 -17.58 -20.33
CA SER A 127 -35.57 -18.94 -20.86
C SER A 127 -34.30 -19.28 -21.63
N TRP A 128 -33.72 -20.44 -21.33
CA TRP A 128 -32.58 -21.01 -22.06
C TRP A 128 -33.07 -21.80 -23.29
N VAL A 129 -33.66 -21.09 -24.27
CA VAL A 129 -34.35 -21.70 -25.41
C VAL A 129 -33.44 -22.66 -26.18
N GLY A 130 -33.96 -23.87 -26.48
CA GLY A 130 -33.22 -24.91 -27.20
C GLY A 130 -32.21 -25.70 -26.36
N ASN A 131 -32.05 -25.35 -25.08
CA ASN A 131 -31.08 -25.93 -24.15
C ASN A 131 -31.72 -26.28 -22.81
N SER A 132 -31.10 -27.19 -22.06
CA SER A 132 -31.46 -27.48 -20.68
C SER A 132 -30.30 -28.20 -19.98
N TRP A 133 -30.24 -28.14 -18.65
CA TRP A 133 -29.24 -28.89 -17.90
C TRP A 133 -29.31 -30.39 -18.20
N VAL A 134 -30.53 -30.94 -18.34
CA VAL A 134 -30.76 -32.35 -18.69
C VAL A 134 -30.18 -32.67 -20.07
N LYS A 135 -30.47 -31.85 -21.09
CA LYS A 135 -29.94 -32.04 -22.45
C LYS A 135 -28.42 -31.90 -22.50
N ASN A 136 -27.84 -30.97 -21.75
CA ASN A 136 -26.40 -30.83 -21.65
C ASN A 136 -25.75 -32.01 -20.90
N MET A 137 -26.44 -32.63 -19.94
CA MET A 137 -25.94 -33.82 -19.23
C MET A 137 -25.81 -35.06 -20.12
N GLU A 138 -26.56 -35.13 -21.22
CA GLU A 138 -26.51 -36.20 -22.23
C GLU A 138 -25.34 -36.04 -23.20
N MET A 139 -24.72 -34.85 -23.25
CA MET A 139 -23.55 -34.59 -24.08
C MET A 139 -22.27 -35.10 -23.40
N LYS A 140 -21.31 -35.57 -24.20
CA LYS A 140 -20.07 -36.19 -23.70
C LYS A 140 -19.20 -35.24 -22.88
N ASP A 141 -19.27 -33.94 -23.18
CA ASP A 141 -18.49 -32.83 -22.60
C ASP A 141 -19.35 -31.85 -21.78
N GLY A 142 -20.65 -32.11 -21.65
CA GLY A 142 -21.56 -31.23 -20.93
C GLY A 142 -22.11 -30.05 -21.76
N GLY A 143 -21.97 -30.03 -23.10
CA GLY A 143 -22.58 -29.01 -23.98
C GLY A 143 -21.72 -27.77 -24.18
N PRO A 144 -22.25 -26.53 -24.26
CA PRO A 144 -21.48 -25.27 -24.11
C PRO A 144 -21.43 -24.72 -22.67
N PRO A 145 -20.37 -24.00 -22.23
CA PRO A 145 -20.28 -23.50 -20.86
C PRO A 145 -21.40 -22.52 -20.59
N CYS A 146 -22.00 -22.59 -19.39
CA CYS A 146 -23.17 -21.77 -19.09
C CYS A 146 -23.03 -20.94 -17.81
N PHE A 147 -23.09 -19.63 -17.95
CA PHE A 147 -23.27 -18.68 -16.86
C PHE A 147 -24.78 -18.50 -16.61
N TRP A 148 -25.24 -18.77 -15.40
CA TRP A 148 -26.66 -18.74 -15.06
C TRP A 148 -26.92 -17.90 -13.81
N THR A 149 -27.90 -16.99 -13.86
CA THR A 149 -28.30 -16.21 -12.68
C THR A 149 -29.57 -16.73 -12.04
N LYS A 150 -29.59 -16.87 -10.71
CA LYS A 150 -30.78 -17.30 -9.95
C LYS A 150 -30.65 -17.10 -8.44
N ASP A 151 -31.68 -16.57 -7.79
CA ASP A 151 -31.75 -16.42 -6.33
C ASP A 151 -31.47 -17.74 -5.58
N HIS A 152 -30.63 -17.69 -4.54
CA HIS A 152 -30.20 -18.85 -3.76
C HIS A 152 -31.34 -19.44 -2.95
N GLU A 153 -32.30 -18.63 -2.49
CA GLU A 153 -33.46 -19.07 -1.70
C GLU A 153 -34.49 -19.93 -2.49
N ASN A 154 -34.41 -19.97 -3.82
CA ASN A 154 -35.32 -20.74 -4.68
C ASN A 154 -34.73 -22.10 -5.10
N MET A 155 -34.28 -22.95 -4.16
CA MET A 155 -33.62 -24.23 -4.49
C MET A 155 -34.55 -25.39 -4.87
N ASP A 156 -35.84 -25.32 -4.53
CA ASP A 156 -36.81 -26.42 -4.74
C ASP A 156 -37.38 -26.48 -6.17
N ASP A 157 -36.85 -25.67 -7.08
CA ASP A 157 -37.32 -25.64 -8.46
C ASP A 157 -36.61 -26.70 -9.35
N PRO A 158 -37.29 -27.25 -10.37
CA PRO A 158 -36.73 -28.29 -11.24
C PRO A 158 -35.41 -27.92 -11.92
N PHE A 159 -35.14 -26.62 -12.15
CA PHE A 159 -33.89 -26.18 -12.78
C PHE A 159 -32.71 -26.22 -11.81
N SER A 160 -32.90 -25.86 -10.54
CA SER A 160 -31.84 -25.92 -9.51
C SER A 160 -31.43 -27.36 -9.21
N VAL A 161 -32.40 -28.29 -9.16
CA VAL A 161 -32.12 -29.73 -9.00
C VAL A 161 -31.30 -30.26 -10.18
N SER A 162 -31.72 -29.94 -11.40
CA SER A 162 -31.03 -30.38 -12.63
C SER A 162 -29.63 -29.76 -12.76
N TRP A 163 -29.47 -28.50 -12.35
CA TRP A 163 -28.19 -27.81 -12.28
C TRP A 163 -27.21 -28.49 -11.32
N ASN A 164 -27.67 -28.81 -10.11
CA ASN A 164 -26.82 -29.46 -9.11
C ASN A 164 -26.30 -30.82 -9.63
N ALA A 165 -27.17 -31.61 -10.27
CA ALA A 165 -26.77 -32.87 -10.91
C ALA A 165 -25.76 -32.64 -12.06
N TYR A 166 -25.98 -31.62 -12.89
CA TYR A 166 -25.06 -31.25 -13.96
C TYR A 166 -23.68 -30.82 -13.43
N ASN A 167 -23.64 -29.93 -12.43
CA ASN A 167 -22.41 -29.38 -11.88
C ASN A 167 -21.55 -30.42 -11.16
N VAL A 168 -22.17 -31.46 -10.57
CA VAL A 168 -21.45 -32.61 -9.99
C VAL A 168 -20.77 -33.43 -11.08
N LYS A 169 -21.40 -33.61 -12.24
CA LYS A 169 -20.88 -34.42 -13.35
C LYS A 169 -19.85 -33.67 -14.20
N PHE A 170 -20.06 -32.37 -14.43
CA PHE A 170 -19.22 -31.50 -15.26
C PHE A 170 -18.75 -30.30 -14.44
N ILE A 171 -17.82 -30.55 -13.53
CA ILE A 171 -17.26 -29.55 -12.62
C ILE A 171 -16.63 -28.40 -13.43
N ASN A 172 -16.85 -27.16 -12.98
CA ASN A 172 -16.38 -25.92 -13.59
C ASN A 172 -17.03 -25.55 -14.92
N ARG A 173 -17.96 -26.38 -15.42
CA ARG A 173 -18.54 -26.15 -16.74
C ARG A 173 -19.73 -25.17 -16.75
N GLY A 174 -20.41 -25.03 -15.62
CA GLY A 174 -21.34 -23.92 -15.43
C GLY A 174 -20.97 -23.08 -14.22
N ARG A 175 -21.51 -21.87 -14.18
CA ARG A 175 -21.39 -20.97 -13.04
C ARG A 175 -22.76 -20.44 -12.69
N ARG A 176 -23.22 -20.69 -11.46
CA ARG A 176 -24.46 -20.11 -10.92
C ARG A 176 -24.13 -18.87 -10.09
N VAL A 177 -24.74 -17.74 -10.43
CA VAL A 177 -24.64 -16.48 -9.71
C VAL A 177 -25.99 -16.16 -9.08
N ALA A 178 -26.03 -16.06 -7.75
CA ALA A 178 -27.26 -15.84 -7.03
C ALA A 178 -27.44 -14.38 -6.62
N TYR A 179 -28.57 -13.75 -6.95
CA TYR A 179 -28.74 -12.30 -6.74
C TYR A 179 -28.89 -11.87 -5.29
N ASP A 180 -29.24 -12.79 -4.40
CA ASP A 180 -29.19 -12.60 -2.95
C ASP A 180 -27.75 -12.68 -2.39
N THR A 181 -26.78 -13.11 -3.20
CA THR A 181 -25.34 -13.11 -2.85
C THR A 181 -24.55 -12.08 -3.66
N TYR A 182 -24.92 -11.87 -4.93
CA TYR A 182 -24.36 -10.92 -5.88
C TYR A 182 -25.47 -9.93 -6.26
N ASP A 183 -25.79 -9.05 -5.32
CA ASP A 183 -26.96 -8.16 -5.35
C ASP A 183 -26.74 -6.86 -6.13
N THR A 184 -25.53 -6.64 -6.66
CA THR A 184 -25.23 -5.49 -7.52
C THR A 184 -24.95 -5.90 -8.95
N TYR A 185 -25.20 -4.97 -9.88
CA TYR A 185 -24.85 -5.14 -11.29
C TYR A 185 -23.36 -5.42 -11.48
N ASP A 186 -22.50 -4.69 -10.76
CA ASP A 186 -21.05 -4.78 -10.89
C ASP A 186 -20.54 -6.14 -10.40
N SER A 187 -21.12 -6.67 -9.32
CA SER A 187 -20.82 -8.02 -8.82
C SER A 187 -21.16 -9.10 -9.85
N VAL A 188 -22.33 -9.01 -10.49
CA VAL A 188 -22.76 -9.96 -11.53
C VAL A 188 -21.90 -9.84 -12.79
N LEU A 189 -21.52 -8.61 -13.18
CA LEU A 189 -20.65 -8.36 -14.31
C LEU A 189 -19.23 -8.91 -14.06
N ALA A 190 -18.69 -8.74 -12.85
CA ALA A 190 -17.37 -9.27 -12.49
C ALA A 190 -17.32 -10.79 -12.61
N GLU A 191 -18.32 -11.50 -12.07
CA GLU A 191 -18.46 -12.95 -12.18
C GLU A 191 -18.58 -13.41 -13.64
N LEU A 192 -19.30 -12.65 -14.46
CA LEU A 192 -19.45 -12.96 -15.87
C LEU A 192 -18.13 -12.79 -16.64
N LEU A 193 -17.35 -11.75 -16.34
CA LEU A 193 -16.05 -11.53 -16.97
C LEU A 193 -15.05 -12.63 -16.61
N GLU A 194 -15.01 -13.04 -15.34
CA GLU A 194 -14.17 -14.16 -14.91
C GLU A 194 -14.62 -15.48 -15.57
N PHE A 195 -15.93 -15.68 -15.72
CA PHE A 195 -16.46 -16.84 -16.42
C PHE A 195 -16.05 -16.88 -17.90
N ILE A 196 -16.10 -15.74 -18.60
CA ILE A 196 -15.66 -15.61 -20.00
C ILE A 196 -14.17 -15.92 -20.11
N ASP A 197 -13.35 -15.39 -19.20
CA ASP A 197 -11.90 -15.61 -19.21
C ASP A 197 -11.53 -17.06 -18.92
N THR A 198 -12.20 -17.70 -17.95
CA THR A 198 -12.02 -19.14 -17.64
C THR A 198 -12.28 -20.03 -18.86
N HIS A 199 -13.15 -19.58 -19.76
CA HIS A 199 -13.59 -20.32 -20.95
C HIS A 199 -13.13 -19.64 -22.25
N SER A 200 -12.03 -18.88 -22.23
CA SER A 200 -11.54 -18.12 -23.37
C SER A 200 -11.19 -18.98 -24.60
N ASP A 201 -10.89 -20.25 -24.38
CA ASP A 201 -10.52 -21.21 -25.42
C ASP A 201 -11.71 -21.95 -26.05
N GLU A 202 -12.92 -21.76 -25.52
CA GLU A 202 -14.14 -22.37 -26.05
C GLU A 202 -14.62 -21.65 -27.32
N ASP A 203 -15.30 -22.36 -28.22
CA ASP A 203 -15.85 -21.74 -29.43
C ASP A 203 -17.07 -20.86 -29.11
N VAL A 204 -17.91 -21.32 -28.16
CA VAL A 204 -19.13 -20.64 -27.75
C VAL A 204 -19.38 -20.83 -26.26
N ILE A 205 -19.90 -19.79 -25.60
CA ILE A 205 -20.42 -19.84 -24.24
C ILE A 205 -21.85 -19.32 -24.19
N HIS A 206 -22.61 -19.77 -23.20
CA HIS A 206 -23.99 -19.37 -22.96
C HIS A 206 -24.08 -18.49 -21.72
N VAL A 207 -24.85 -17.41 -21.81
CA VAL A 207 -25.20 -16.54 -20.68
C VAL A 207 -26.71 -16.52 -20.54
N TRP A 208 -27.19 -17.17 -19.49
CA TRP A 208 -28.61 -17.28 -19.17
C TRP A 208 -28.96 -16.44 -17.94
N ILE A 209 -29.66 -15.35 -18.18
CA ILE A 209 -30.12 -14.44 -17.13
C ILE A 209 -31.56 -14.79 -16.77
N GLN A 210 -31.80 -15.14 -15.51
CA GLN A 210 -33.11 -15.37 -14.91
C GLN A 210 -33.26 -14.52 -13.63
N GLY A 211 -34.49 -14.09 -13.33
CA GLY A 211 -34.80 -13.26 -12.16
C GLY A 211 -34.66 -11.76 -12.39
N THR A 212 -34.77 -10.98 -11.31
CA THR A 212 -34.70 -9.50 -11.35
C THR A 212 -33.61 -9.02 -10.40
N LEU A 213 -32.68 -8.20 -10.89
CA LEU A 213 -31.62 -7.61 -10.08
C LEU A 213 -31.92 -6.12 -9.86
N ASN A 214 -32.16 -5.69 -8.63
CA ASN A 214 -32.49 -4.29 -8.29
C ASN A 214 -33.61 -3.70 -9.16
N GLY A 215 -34.69 -4.45 -9.36
CA GLY A 215 -35.84 -4.03 -10.19
C GLY A 215 -35.61 -4.12 -11.70
N LYS A 216 -34.44 -4.52 -12.19
CA LYS A 216 -34.17 -4.75 -13.62
C LYS A 216 -34.46 -6.20 -14.00
N GLY A 217 -35.43 -6.38 -14.90
CA GLY A 217 -35.78 -7.70 -15.43
C GLY A 217 -34.71 -8.28 -16.37
N PRO A 218 -34.80 -9.59 -16.70
CA PRO A 218 -33.76 -10.33 -17.42
C PRO A 218 -33.34 -9.70 -18.75
N VAL A 219 -34.29 -9.21 -19.54
CA VAL A 219 -34.02 -8.61 -20.87
C VAL A 219 -33.20 -7.32 -20.75
N ALA A 220 -33.54 -6.48 -19.76
CA ALA A 220 -32.83 -5.23 -19.51
C ALA A 220 -31.41 -5.51 -19.01
N LEU A 221 -31.25 -6.52 -18.14
CA LEU A 221 -29.96 -6.91 -17.60
C LEU A 221 -29.05 -7.55 -18.66
N VAL A 222 -29.56 -8.46 -19.51
CA VAL A 222 -28.82 -8.97 -20.68
C VAL A 222 -28.35 -7.83 -21.56
N SER A 223 -29.23 -6.88 -21.87
CA SER A 223 -28.88 -5.73 -22.72
C SER A 223 -27.83 -4.82 -22.07
N GLN A 224 -27.79 -4.75 -20.75
CA GLN A 224 -26.78 -3.98 -20.01
C GLN A 224 -25.43 -4.72 -19.98
N LEU A 225 -25.43 -6.01 -19.64
CA LEU A 225 -24.23 -6.85 -19.60
C LEU A 225 -23.57 -6.97 -20.98
N LYS A 226 -24.36 -7.19 -22.04
CA LYS A 226 -23.90 -7.14 -23.44
C LYS A 226 -23.14 -5.85 -23.73
N ARG A 227 -23.78 -4.70 -23.46
CA ARG A 227 -23.16 -3.38 -23.68
C ARG A 227 -21.87 -3.21 -22.89
N SER A 228 -21.82 -3.66 -21.64
CA SER A 228 -20.60 -3.60 -20.83
C SER A 228 -19.49 -4.48 -21.41
N ILE A 229 -19.79 -5.70 -21.84
CA ILE A 229 -18.80 -6.58 -22.48
C ILE A 229 -18.36 -6.03 -23.84
N ASP A 230 -19.28 -5.58 -24.67
CA ASP A 230 -18.97 -4.97 -25.96
C ASP A 230 -18.08 -3.72 -25.76
N SER A 231 -18.39 -2.87 -24.77
CA SER A 231 -17.54 -1.71 -24.43
C SER A 231 -16.15 -2.11 -23.93
N LEU A 232 -16.02 -3.25 -23.25
CA LEU A 232 -14.73 -3.80 -22.81
C LEU A 232 -13.95 -4.40 -23.98
N THR A 233 -14.64 -4.89 -25.01
CA THR A 233 -14.04 -5.55 -26.18
C THR A 233 -13.70 -4.56 -27.30
N VAL A 234 -14.46 -3.47 -27.43
CA VAL A 234 -14.30 -2.44 -28.48
C VAL A 234 -13.19 -1.42 -28.18
N ASN A 235 -12.73 -1.29 -26.94
CA ASN A 235 -11.66 -0.34 -26.53
C ASN A 235 -10.23 -0.68 -27.05
N VAL A 236 -10.10 -1.51 -28.10
CA VAL A 236 -8.85 -1.71 -28.85
C VAL A 236 -8.73 -0.77 -30.05
N GLN A 237 -9.84 -0.15 -30.51
CA GLN A 237 -9.80 0.87 -31.57
C GLN A 237 -10.78 1.99 -31.27
N ASP A 238 -10.21 3.19 -31.10
CA ASP A 238 -10.85 4.51 -31.04
C ASP A 238 -11.55 4.94 -29.75
N SER A 239 -11.21 6.17 -29.40
CA SER A 239 -11.42 6.85 -28.12
C SER A 239 -12.77 7.57 -28.02
N GLU A 240 -13.10 7.91 -26.76
CA GLU A 240 -13.86 9.08 -26.27
C GLU A 240 -15.33 8.92 -25.78
N VAL A 241 -15.51 9.39 -24.52
CA VAL A 241 -16.70 9.93 -23.82
C VAL A 241 -17.55 9.03 -22.88
N ALA A 242 -17.21 9.17 -21.58
CA ALA A 242 -18.00 9.43 -20.36
C ALA A 242 -18.93 8.40 -19.66
N ASP A 243 -18.65 8.29 -18.34
CA ASP A 243 -19.53 8.16 -17.16
C ASP A 243 -20.12 6.81 -16.72
N THR A 244 -19.24 5.93 -16.24
CA THR A 244 -19.42 5.04 -15.05
C THR A 244 -18.00 4.63 -14.59
N PRO A 245 -17.66 4.44 -13.29
CA PRO A 245 -16.30 4.10 -12.89
C PRO A 245 -16.00 2.63 -13.20
N MET A 246 -15.78 2.35 -14.48
CA MET A 246 -15.13 1.12 -14.92
C MET A 246 -13.68 1.16 -14.42
N ILE A 247 -13.32 0.19 -13.59
CA ILE A 247 -11.95 -0.16 -13.23
C ILE A 247 -11.21 -0.48 -14.53
N SER A 248 -10.56 0.52 -15.10
CA SER A 248 -9.73 0.34 -16.27
C SER A 248 -8.33 -0.07 -15.82
N THR A 249 -7.89 -1.22 -16.29
CA THR A 249 -6.49 -1.63 -16.15
C THR A 249 -5.59 -0.55 -16.76
N GLY A 250 -4.73 0.04 -15.93
CA GLY A 250 -3.77 1.05 -16.37
C GLY A 250 -4.24 2.51 -16.38
N LYS A 251 -5.47 2.86 -15.95
CA LYS A 251 -5.74 4.28 -15.66
C LYS A 251 -5.00 4.71 -14.40
N ARG A 252 -4.40 5.88 -14.53
CA ARG A 252 -3.69 6.58 -13.47
C ARG A 252 -4.75 7.19 -12.56
N THR A 253 -4.78 6.80 -11.28
CA THR A 253 -5.70 7.40 -10.30
C THR A 253 -5.44 8.89 -10.17
N SER A 254 -6.42 9.68 -9.71
CA SER A 254 -6.22 11.12 -9.43
C SER A 254 -5.08 11.33 -8.42
N GLU A 255 -4.96 10.45 -7.45
CA GLU A 255 -3.95 10.47 -6.40
C GLU A 255 -2.57 10.19 -6.98
N TYR A 256 -2.44 9.15 -7.83
CA TYR A 256 -1.19 8.83 -8.51
C TYR A 256 -0.81 9.91 -9.54
N LEU A 257 -1.78 10.44 -10.29
CA LEU A 257 -1.55 11.53 -11.23
C LEU A 257 -1.03 12.75 -10.49
N SER A 258 -1.78 13.25 -9.52
CA SER A 258 -1.37 14.41 -8.74
C SER A 258 -0.03 14.18 -8.04
N LEU A 259 0.23 12.97 -7.52
CA LEU A 259 1.52 12.64 -6.94
C LEU A 259 2.64 12.83 -7.94
N TRP A 260 2.51 12.42 -9.20
CA TRP A 260 3.63 12.40 -10.15
C TRP A 260 3.66 13.58 -11.12
N THR A 261 2.56 14.33 -11.26
CA THR A 261 2.47 15.50 -12.14
C THR A 261 2.67 16.82 -11.41
N THR A 262 2.54 16.88 -10.08
CA THR A 262 2.84 18.13 -9.35
C THR A 262 4.31 18.52 -9.57
N PRO A 263 4.63 19.71 -10.09
CA PRO A 263 5.99 20.19 -10.22
C PRO A 263 6.71 20.32 -8.88
N ILE A 264 8.04 20.18 -8.86
CA ILE A 264 8.82 20.25 -7.60
C ILE A 264 8.67 21.61 -6.90
N GLU A 265 8.50 22.69 -7.67
CA GLU A 265 8.32 24.06 -7.21
C GLU A 265 6.99 24.26 -6.47
N GLN A 266 6.00 23.40 -6.75
CA GLN A 266 4.70 23.38 -6.07
C GLN A 266 4.68 22.43 -4.87
N SER A 267 5.73 21.63 -4.67
CA SER A 267 5.85 20.77 -3.50
C SER A 267 6.24 21.59 -2.26
N HIS A 268 5.91 21.07 -1.08
CA HIS A 268 6.28 21.66 0.20
C HIS A 268 7.35 20.82 0.91
N ASP A 269 8.33 21.46 1.55
CA ASP A 269 9.21 20.77 2.50
C ASP A 269 8.36 20.23 3.66
N MET A 270 8.52 18.93 3.95
CA MET A 270 7.68 18.28 4.97
C MET A 270 7.93 18.87 6.37
N TRP A 271 9.16 19.27 6.70
CA TRP A 271 9.50 19.83 8.02
C TRP A 271 8.99 21.26 8.14
N ASP A 272 9.02 22.05 7.07
CA ASP A 272 8.41 23.39 7.06
C ASP A 272 6.89 23.30 7.19
N LEU A 273 6.27 22.35 6.49
CA LEU A 273 4.82 22.20 6.49
C LEU A 273 4.31 21.72 7.86
N TYR A 274 4.95 20.72 8.46
CA TYR A 274 4.47 20.05 9.67
C TYR A 274 5.18 20.47 10.96
N GLY A 275 6.47 20.80 10.94
CA GLY A 275 7.29 20.97 12.14
C GLY A 275 6.91 22.15 13.05
N SER A 276 6.03 23.06 12.59
CA SER A 276 5.46 24.13 13.42
C SER A 276 3.97 23.97 13.70
N ARG A 277 3.39 22.83 13.34
CA ARG A 277 2.00 22.48 13.59
C ARG A 277 1.88 21.57 14.80
N PRO A 278 0.69 21.48 15.43
CA PRO A 278 0.41 20.43 16.40
C PRO A 278 0.69 19.04 15.82
N PRO A 279 1.13 18.07 16.66
CA PRO A 279 1.36 16.69 16.22
C PRO A 279 0.17 16.09 15.48
N MET A 280 0.44 15.53 14.30
CA MET A 280 -0.57 14.93 13.44
C MET A 280 0.03 13.84 12.54
N ARG A 281 -0.83 13.12 11.82
CA ARG A 281 -0.41 12.14 10.81
C ARG A 281 0.24 12.85 9.62
N ILE A 282 1.32 12.27 9.11
CA ILE A 282 1.96 12.68 7.87
C ILE A 282 1.72 11.59 6.81
N PRO A 283 1.04 11.88 5.68
CA PRO A 283 0.76 10.89 4.64
C PRO A 283 2.02 10.63 3.81
N LEU A 284 2.79 9.63 4.23
CA LEU A 284 4.06 9.30 3.61
C LEU A 284 3.86 8.44 2.36
N ILE A 285 4.59 8.82 1.32
CA ILE A 285 4.64 8.11 0.04
C ILE A 285 6.12 7.95 -0.33
N PRO A 286 6.74 6.80 -0.01
CA PRO A 286 8.20 6.62 -0.11
C PRO A 286 8.76 6.73 -1.54
N TRP A 287 7.92 6.59 -2.55
CA TRP A 287 8.34 6.32 -3.94
C TRP A 287 8.62 7.58 -4.77
N ARG A 288 8.24 8.77 -4.31
CA ARG A 288 8.57 10.04 -4.99
C ARG A 288 9.55 10.84 -4.16
N VAL A 289 10.84 10.69 -4.47
CA VAL A 289 11.93 11.33 -3.72
C VAL A 289 12.58 12.46 -4.51
N THR A 290 13.33 13.30 -3.83
CA THR A 290 13.99 14.48 -4.42
C THR A 290 15.30 14.78 -3.73
N ASN A 291 16.20 15.38 -4.50
CA ASN A 291 17.49 15.83 -4.00
C ASN A 291 17.39 17.06 -3.08
N LEU A 292 16.18 17.58 -2.83
CA LEU A 292 15.91 18.67 -1.88
C LEU A 292 15.37 18.17 -0.53
N GLY A 293 15.42 16.86 -0.28
CA GLY A 293 14.94 16.23 0.94
C GLY A 293 13.46 15.87 0.87
N PRO A 294 12.86 15.34 1.95
CA PRO A 294 11.49 14.85 1.90
C PRO A 294 10.47 15.96 1.61
N ARG A 295 9.59 15.73 0.63
CA ARG A 295 8.58 16.70 0.18
C ARG A 295 7.17 16.14 0.24
N ILE A 296 6.20 17.04 0.34
CA ILE A 296 4.78 16.78 0.14
C ILE A 296 4.38 17.40 -1.20
N PHE A 297 4.02 16.55 -2.16
CA PHE A 297 3.64 16.97 -3.51
C PHE A 297 2.15 17.25 -3.67
N ASN A 298 1.29 16.69 -2.81
CA ASN A 298 -0.13 17.04 -2.78
C ASN A 298 -0.69 16.85 -1.37
N ALA A 299 -1.31 17.91 -0.83
CA ALA A 299 -1.99 17.88 0.46
C ALA A 299 -3.39 17.31 0.26
N GLY A 300 -3.49 15.97 0.25
CA GLY A 300 -4.75 15.27 0.02
C GLY A 300 -4.56 13.83 -0.44
N ASN A 301 -3.36 13.50 -0.90
CA ASN A 301 -3.03 12.13 -1.29
C ASN A 301 -3.11 11.19 -0.09
N PRO A 302 -3.80 10.04 -0.22
CA PRO A 302 -3.77 8.98 0.76
C PRO A 302 -2.35 8.49 1.04
N PRO A 303 -2.04 8.00 2.25
CA PRO A 303 -0.77 7.34 2.53
C PRO A 303 -0.56 6.11 1.63
N GLN A 304 0.70 5.74 1.40
CA GLN A 304 1.04 4.47 0.74
C GLN A 304 0.57 3.28 1.59
N LEU A 305 -0.04 2.25 1.00
CA LEU A 305 -0.30 0.98 1.73
C LEU A 305 1.00 0.26 2.07
N PHE A 306 1.07 -0.38 3.23
CA PHE A 306 2.22 -1.17 3.69
C PHE A 306 1.84 -2.65 3.79
N PRO A 307 2.78 -3.60 3.83
CA PRO A 307 2.42 -5.01 3.91
C PRO A 307 1.64 -5.34 5.19
N ALA A 308 0.80 -6.36 5.10
CA ALA A 308 0.15 -6.93 6.26
C ALA A 308 1.19 -7.53 7.22
N THR A 309 1.02 -7.28 8.51
CA THR A 309 1.94 -7.74 9.55
C THR A 309 1.55 -9.12 10.09
N THR A 310 2.42 -9.73 10.88
CA THR A 310 2.18 -11.03 11.55
C THR A 310 2.43 -11.00 13.06
N PHE A 311 3.04 -9.92 13.57
CA PHE A 311 3.50 -9.87 14.96
C PHE A 311 2.33 -9.95 15.95
N MET A 312 1.16 -9.36 15.66
CA MET A 312 0.06 -9.37 16.63
C MET A 312 -0.43 -10.79 16.88
N ARG A 313 -0.65 -11.58 15.82
CA ARG A 313 -1.02 -12.99 15.95
C ARG A 313 0.05 -13.81 16.63
N LYS A 314 1.30 -13.67 16.22
CA LYS A 314 2.44 -14.40 16.81
C LYS A 314 2.60 -14.12 18.31
N MET A 315 2.28 -12.90 18.74
CA MET A 315 2.37 -12.47 20.14
C MET A 315 1.06 -12.66 20.92
N GLY A 316 -0.02 -13.13 20.29
CA GLY A 316 -1.33 -13.29 20.93
C GLY A 316 -1.98 -11.97 21.33
N MET A 317 -1.78 -10.91 20.54
CA MET A 317 -2.41 -9.60 20.76
C MET A 317 -3.87 -9.60 20.28
N PRO A 318 -4.78 -8.90 21.00
CA PRO A 318 -6.19 -8.80 20.62
C PRO A 318 -6.41 -8.14 19.25
N LYS A 319 -7.33 -8.69 18.45
CA LYS A 319 -7.65 -8.19 17.09
C LYS A 319 -8.44 -6.87 17.09
N ASP A 320 -9.16 -6.57 18.16
CA ASP A 320 -9.93 -5.32 18.34
C ASP A 320 -9.05 -4.06 18.45
N MET A 321 -7.73 -4.23 18.58
CA MET A 321 -6.77 -3.13 18.49
C MET A 321 -6.54 -2.62 17.05
N LEU A 322 -7.01 -3.34 16.03
CA LEU A 322 -7.01 -2.89 14.64
C LEU A 322 -8.14 -1.86 14.41
N GLN A 323 -7.77 -0.69 13.90
CA GLN A 323 -8.70 0.37 13.51
C GLN A 323 -8.75 0.46 11.99
N ILE A 324 -9.91 0.17 11.44
CA ILE A 324 -10.17 0.18 10.01
C ILE A 324 -10.85 1.51 9.66
N THR A 325 -10.08 2.59 9.59
CA THR A 325 -10.67 3.93 9.33
C THR A 325 -10.06 4.66 8.15
N GLU A 326 -8.93 4.17 7.63
CA GLU A 326 -8.11 4.88 6.66
C GLU A 326 -8.09 4.18 5.30
N VAL A 327 -8.16 5.01 4.25
CA VAL A 327 -7.91 4.60 2.88
C VAL A 327 -6.43 4.84 2.57
N TYR A 328 -5.82 3.88 1.90
CA TYR A 328 -4.45 3.87 1.44
C TYR A 328 -4.41 3.74 -0.08
N CYS A 329 -3.35 4.23 -0.71
CA CYS A 329 -3.16 4.10 -2.15
C CYS A 329 -1.88 3.30 -2.45
N ASN A 330 -1.86 2.59 -3.57
CA ASN A 330 -0.64 2.03 -4.13
C ASN A 330 -0.07 3.00 -5.18
N TYR A 331 1.18 3.44 -5.03
CA TYR A 331 1.80 4.42 -5.93
C TYR A 331 2.94 3.87 -6.79
N SER A 332 3.26 2.58 -6.67
CA SER A 332 4.44 1.96 -7.29
C SER A 332 4.10 0.64 -7.99
N GLU A 333 4.59 0.45 -9.20
CA GLU A 333 4.48 -0.80 -9.94
C GLU A 333 5.23 -1.96 -9.29
N PHE A 334 6.17 -1.69 -8.39
CA PHE A 334 6.93 -2.71 -7.68
C PHE A 334 6.19 -3.31 -6.48
N VAL A 335 5.05 -2.71 -6.10
CA VAL A 335 4.17 -3.19 -5.03
C VAL A 335 3.03 -3.98 -5.67
N GLU A 336 3.27 -5.26 -5.92
CA GLU A 336 2.27 -6.17 -6.47
C GLU A 336 1.31 -6.63 -5.37
N MET A 337 0.02 -6.43 -5.60
CA MET A 337 -1.05 -6.90 -4.72
C MET A 337 -1.55 -8.26 -5.23
N ILE A 338 -1.56 -9.26 -4.35
CA ILE A 338 -2.04 -10.61 -4.67
C ILE A 338 -3.14 -11.03 -3.69
N PRO A 339 -4.13 -11.84 -4.10
CA PRO A 339 -5.17 -12.33 -3.20
C PRO A 339 -4.58 -13.10 -2.02
N LEU A 340 -5.28 -13.06 -0.87
CA LEU A 340 -4.94 -13.90 0.28
C LEU A 340 -5.28 -15.37 0.03
N THR A 341 -4.44 -16.26 0.56
CA THR A 341 -4.71 -17.70 0.65
C THR A 341 -5.29 -18.06 2.02
N ALA A 342 -5.84 -19.27 2.15
CA ALA A 342 -6.30 -19.78 3.44
C ALA A 342 -5.19 -19.80 4.52
N ASP A 343 -3.95 -20.09 4.12
CA ASP A 343 -2.80 -20.07 5.03
C ASP A 343 -2.50 -18.65 5.54
N ASP A 344 -2.68 -17.64 4.68
CA ASP A 344 -2.49 -16.24 5.07
C ASP A 344 -3.45 -15.82 6.18
N ALA A 345 -4.70 -16.31 6.17
CA ALA A 345 -5.69 -16.00 7.21
C ALA A 345 -5.27 -16.46 8.61
N ASN A 346 -4.37 -17.44 8.69
CA ASN A 346 -3.87 -17.95 9.97
C ASN A 346 -2.73 -17.10 10.52
N VAL A 347 -1.93 -16.46 9.66
CA VAL A 347 -0.69 -15.78 10.05
C VAL A 347 -0.76 -14.26 10.00
N LEU A 348 -1.56 -13.68 9.10
CA LEU A 348 -1.62 -12.23 8.90
C LEU A 348 -2.57 -11.56 9.89
N ASP A 349 -2.13 -10.42 10.43
CA ASP A 349 -2.89 -9.61 11.37
C ASP A 349 -4.13 -8.98 10.69
N PHE A 350 -4.00 -8.58 9.42
CA PHE A 350 -5.06 -7.99 8.60
C PHE A 350 -4.83 -8.27 7.11
N GLY A 351 -5.84 -8.00 6.28
CA GLY A 351 -5.73 -8.01 4.81
C GLY A 351 -6.10 -6.65 4.22
N TRP A 352 -5.77 -6.45 2.94
CA TRP A 352 -6.14 -5.25 2.20
C TRP A 352 -7.42 -5.48 1.41
N MET A 353 -8.48 -4.73 1.69
CA MET A 353 -9.72 -4.75 0.91
C MET A 353 -9.69 -3.62 -0.11
N LEU A 354 -9.95 -3.95 -1.37
CA LEU A 354 -10.03 -2.96 -2.46
C LEU A 354 -11.29 -2.11 -2.29
N VAL A 355 -11.16 -0.78 -2.34
CA VAL A 355 -12.28 0.18 -2.19
C VAL A 355 -12.34 1.20 -3.34
N GLY A 356 -11.43 1.10 -4.30
CA GLY A 356 -11.38 1.92 -5.50
C GLY A 356 -10.15 1.56 -6.32
N ASP A 357 -9.93 2.25 -7.44
CA ASP A 357 -8.77 2.02 -8.29
C ASP A 357 -7.47 2.22 -7.52
N ASN A 358 -6.72 1.14 -7.25
CA ASN A 358 -5.50 1.16 -6.44
C ASN A 358 -5.68 1.77 -5.03
N LEU A 359 -6.92 1.84 -4.53
CA LEU A 359 -7.26 2.31 -3.19
C LEU A 359 -7.69 1.13 -2.32
N TYR A 360 -7.14 1.06 -1.11
CA TYR A 360 -7.32 -0.06 -0.20
C TYR A 360 -7.61 0.42 1.22
N THR A 361 -8.41 -0.36 1.95
CA THR A 361 -8.57 -0.23 3.40
C THR A 361 -8.08 -1.48 4.08
N MET A 362 -7.58 -1.36 5.32
CA MET A 362 -7.29 -2.52 6.15
C MET A 362 -8.59 -3.27 6.44
N SER A 363 -8.54 -4.58 6.61
CA SER A 363 -9.71 -5.38 6.98
C SER A 363 -9.31 -6.57 7.83
N LEU A 364 -10.16 -6.94 8.79
CA LEU A 364 -9.99 -8.17 9.55
C LEU A 364 -10.19 -9.37 8.63
N ILE A 365 -9.31 -10.35 8.73
CA ILE A 365 -9.42 -11.57 7.92
C ILE A 365 -10.36 -12.55 8.61
N ASN A 366 -11.40 -12.96 7.89
CA ASN A 366 -12.34 -14.00 8.29
C ASN A 366 -12.75 -14.86 7.07
N GLU A 367 -13.43 -15.97 7.32
CA GLU A 367 -13.83 -16.92 6.26
C GLU A 367 -14.72 -16.28 5.19
N SER A 368 -15.58 -15.34 5.59
CA SER A 368 -16.52 -14.69 4.68
C SER A 368 -15.88 -13.69 3.72
N ASN A 369 -14.72 -13.10 4.08
CA ASN A 369 -14.13 -12.02 3.30
C ASN A 369 -12.75 -12.33 2.70
N ILE A 370 -12.10 -13.44 3.10
CA ILE A 370 -10.73 -13.76 2.69
C ILE A 370 -10.51 -13.70 1.17
N LYS A 371 -11.49 -14.14 0.38
CA LYS A 371 -11.44 -14.16 -1.10
C LYS A 371 -11.40 -12.76 -1.71
N HIS A 372 -11.81 -11.74 -0.97
CA HIS A 372 -11.82 -10.33 -1.39
C HIS A 372 -10.65 -9.52 -0.80
N LEU A 373 -9.76 -10.18 -0.06
CA LEU A 373 -8.61 -9.53 0.57
C LEU A 373 -7.33 -9.81 -0.20
N TYR A 374 -6.43 -8.85 -0.14
CA TYR A 374 -5.12 -8.88 -0.79
C TYR A 374 -4.00 -8.73 0.23
N LYS A 375 -2.80 -9.16 -0.15
CA LYS A 375 -1.53 -8.82 0.50
C LYS A 375 -0.55 -8.26 -0.50
N VAL A 376 0.45 -7.56 0.01
CA VAL A 376 1.66 -7.24 -0.76
C VAL A 376 2.45 -8.53 -0.95
N LYS A 377 2.77 -8.86 -2.20
CA LYS A 377 3.50 -10.08 -2.57
C LYS A 377 4.92 -10.12 -2.01
N ASP A 378 5.62 -9.00 -2.12
CA ASP A 378 7.02 -8.85 -1.71
C ASP A 378 7.12 -7.85 -0.57
N GLN A 379 7.04 -8.37 0.65
CA GLN A 379 7.08 -7.56 1.86
C GLN A 379 8.49 -7.02 2.13
N ASP A 380 9.53 -7.73 1.71
CA ASP A 380 10.93 -7.33 1.91
C ASP A 380 11.26 -6.01 1.19
N PHE A 381 10.50 -5.63 0.16
CA PHE A 381 10.63 -4.34 -0.50
C PHE A 381 10.30 -3.14 0.43
N PHE A 382 9.63 -3.40 1.55
CA PHE A 382 9.30 -2.40 2.57
C PHE A 382 10.24 -2.42 3.78
N ASN A 383 11.22 -3.33 3.83
CA ASN A 383 12.18 -3.43 4.92
C ASN A 383 12.98 -2.13 5.08
N GLY A 384 12.90 -1.53 6.26
CA GLY A 384 13.52 -0.25 6.61
C GLY A 384 12.62 0.96 6.39
N LEU A 385 11.42 0.81 5.82
CA LEU A 385 10.49 1.92 5.63
C LEU A 385 9.80 2.35 6.93
N GLY A 386 9.80 1.53 7.99
CA GLY A 386 9.39 1.98 9.32
C GLY A 386 10.30 3.10 9.86
N SER A 387 11.58 3.08 9.52
CA SER A 387 12.52 4.19 9.82
C SER A 387 12.15 5.49 9.10
N VAL A 388 11.71 5.39 7.84
CA VAL A 388 11.20 6.55 7.07
C VAL A 388 9.96 7.13 7.76
N VAL A 389 9.04 6.25 8.18
CA VAL A 389 7.80 6.63 8.87
C VAL A 389 8.09 7.38 10.17
N THR A 390 8.91 6.79 11.03
CA THR A 390 9.19 7.36 12.35
C THR A 390 10.04 8.64 12.25
N SER A 391 10.96 8.71 11.29
CA SER A 391 11.79 9.90 11.07
C SER A 391 11.00 11.10 10.56
N ALA A 392 9.99 10.89 9.70
CA ALA A 392 9.10 11.95 9.26
C ALA A 392 8.36 12.61 10.43
N HIS A 393 7.84 11.80 11.35
CA HIS A 393 7.12 12.30 12.52
C HIS A 393 8.05 12.91 13.59
N ALA A 394 9.36 12.65 13.52
CA ALA A 394 10.34 13.32 14.38
C ALA A 394 10.40 14.84 14.14
N CYS A 395 9.89 15.35 13.02
CA CYS A 395 9.83 16.79 12.75
C CYS A 395 9.01 17.59 13.77
N PHE A 396 8.08 16.94 14.49
CA PHE A 396 7.31 17.56 15.56
C PHE A 396 8.11 17.81 16.84
N GLY A 397 9.35 17.29 16.92
CA GLY A 397 10.23 17.52 18.08
C GLY A 397 9.75 16.85 19.38
N ILE A 398 8.82 15.89 19.30
CA ILE A 398 8.30 15.19 20.48
C ILE A 398 9.41 14.33 21.08
N GLY A 399 9.62 14.48 22.40
CA GLY A 399 10.74 13.82 23.08
C GLY A 399 12.09 14.46 22.76
N ARG A 400 12.11 15.65 22.14
CA ARG A 400 13.32 16.42 21.83
C ARG A 400 13.27 17.86 22.35
N ALA A 401 12.22 18.24 23.07
CA ALA A 401 12.21 19.51 23.79
C ALA A 401 13.29 19.50 24.90
N ASN A 402 13.83 20.68 25.27
CA ASN A 402 14.90 20.76 26.27
C ASN A 402 14.55 20.03 27.58
N ASN A 403 13.34 20.21 28.09
CA ASN A 403 12.89 19.51 29.30
C ASN A 403 12.81 17.99 29.10
N ASP A 404 12.36 17.52 27.93
CA ASP A 404 12.34 16.08 27.62
C ASP A 404 13.76 15.50 27.59
N LEU A 405 14.71 16.23 26.99
CA LEU A 405 16.11 15.81 26.88
C LEU A 405 16.79 15.76 28.25
N ILE A 406 16.51 16.70 29.15
CA ILE A 406 17.01 16.68 30.53
C ILE A 406 16.50 15.41 31.24
N ILE A 407 15.19 15.14 31.17
CA ILE A 407 14.61 13.97 31.84
C ILE A 407 15.13 12.65 31.22
N GLN A 408 15.35 12.61 29.90
CA GLN A 408 15.97 11.46 29.24
C GLN A 408 17.43 11.28 29.69
N LEU A 409 18.18 12.37 29.86
CA LEU A 409 19.56 12.32 30.35
C LEU A 409 19.64 11.82 31.79
N GLU A 410 18.81 12.35 32.69
CA GLU A 410 18.72 11.90 34.09
C GLU A 410 18.39 10.40 34.15
N ARG A 411 17.44 9.93 33.33
CA ARG A 411 17.10 8.50 33.25
C ARG A 411 18.24 7.66 32.67
N LYS A 412 18.95 8.18 31.66
CA LYS A 412 20.13 7.50 31.12
C LYS A 412 21.23 7.38 32.16
N GLN A 413 21.45 8.42 32.98
CA GLN A 413 22.40 8.37 34.08
C GLN A 413 21.97 7.36 35.16
N ALA A 414 20.66 7.26 35.45
CA ALA A 414 20.14 6.34 36.46
C ALA A 414 20.08 4.86 35.99
N THR A 415 19.78 4.61 34.71
CA THR A 415 19.50 3.25 34.19
C THR A 415 20.57 2.72 33.23
N GLY A 416 21.45 3.58 32.73
CA GLY A 416 22.39 3.24 31.64
C GLY A 416 21.77 3.23 30.24
N HIS A 417 20.44 3.33 30.11
CA HIS A 417 19.73 3.19 28.84
C HIS A 417 19.16 4.52 28.33
N THR A 418 19.25 4.74 27.01
CA THR A 418 18.77 5.96 26.36
C THR A 418 17.28 5.87 25.98
N THR A 419 16.77 6.87 25.28
CA THR A 419 15.48 6.85 24.58
C THR A 419 15.60 7.65 23.30
N SER A 420 14.99 7.16 22.22
CA SER A 420 15.00 7.88 20.95
C SER A 420 13.67 8.58 20.69
N GLY A 421 13.73 9.86 20.30
CA GLY A 421 12.54 10.66 19.99
C GLY A 421 11.70 10.10 18.83
N HIS A 422 12.30 9.41 17.85
CA HIS A 422 11.54 8.78 16.77
C HIS A 422 10.64 7.65 17.28
N MET A 423 11.07 6.94 18.34
CA MET A 423 10.25 5.90 18.98
C MET A 423 9.03 6.56 19.59
N ILE A 424 9.23 7.65 20.34
CA ILE A 424 8.16 8.45 20.99
C ILE A 424 7.17 8.97 19.94
N ALA A 425 7.65 9.49 18.81
CA ALA A 425 6.80 10.03 17.74
C ALA A 425 6.08 8.96 16.88
N SER A 426 6.49 7.68 16.95
CA SER A 426 5.97 6.61 16.08
C SER A 426 4.45 6.44 16.14
N VAL A 427 3.84 6.66 17.31
CA VAL A 427 2.38 6.51 17.53
C VAL A 427 1.53 7.50 16.73
N LEU A 428 2.14 8.54 16.16
CA LEU A 428 1.45 9.53 15.33
C LEU A 428 1.18 9.03 13.90
N ALA A 429 1.85 7.97 13.47
CA ALA A 429 1.73 7.45 12.11
C ALA A 429 0.34 6.87 11.80
N PHE A 430 0.06 6.70 10.52
CA PHE A 430 -1.07 5.89 10.06
C PHE A 430 -0.93 4.45 10.56
N GLN A 431 -2.04 3.76 10.82
CA GLN A 431 -1.98 2.49 11.55
C GLN A 431 -1.18 1.42 10.81
N SER A 432 -1.37 1.22 9.51
CA SER A 432 -0.54 0.26 8.73
C SER A 432 0.96 0.58 8.76
N HIS A 433 1.33 1.86 8.71
CA HIS A 433 2.73 2.30 8.79
C HIS A 433 3.32 2.02 10.17
N PHE A 434 2.54 2.33 11.22
CA PHE A 434 2.92 2.07 12.60
C PHE A 434 3.08 0.57 12.86
N PHE A 435 2.17 -0.25 12.32
CA PHE A 435 2.22 -1.71 12.48
C PHE A 435 3.43 -2.28 11.76
N TRP A 436 3.73 -1.81 10.55
CA TRP A 436 4.94 -2.23 9.84
C TRP A 436 6.22 -1.86 10.60
N TYR A 437 6.28 -0.67 11.20
CA TYR A 437 7.38 -0.32 12.10
C TYR A 437 7.51 -1.33 13.26
N LEU A 438 6.41 -1.73 13.89
CA LEU A 438 6.45 -2.76 14.94
C LEU A 438 6.83 -4.15 14.40
N GLN A 439 6.45 -4.49 13.17
CA GLN A 439 6.88 -5.71 12.49
C GLN A 439 8.40 -5.72 12.29
N GLU A 440 9.00 -4.62 11.81
CA GLU A 440 10.45 -4.49 11.69
C GLU A 440 11.16 -4.63 13.04
N VAL A 441 10.61 -4.03 14.11
CA VAL A 441 11.13 -4.20 15.47
C VAL A 441 11.03 -5.65 15.91
N TYR A 442 9.88 -6.29 15.70
CA TYR A 442 9.68 -7.70 16.04
C TYR A 442 10.67 -8.62 15.33
N ASP A 443 10.87 -8.42 14.03
CA ASP A 443 11.79 -9.24 13.23
C ASP A 443 13.25 -8.96 13.60
N ASN A 444 13.63 -7.71 13.89
CA ASN A 444 14.96 -7.36 14.38
C ASN A 444 15.27 -8.02 15.72
N PHE A 445 14.33 -7.99 16.68
CA PHE A 445 14.51 -8.67 17.97
C PHE A 445 14.55 -10.19 17.83
N SER A 446 13.68 -10.76 17.00
CA SER A 446 13.55 -12.22 16.85
C SER A 446 14.73 -12.84 16.09
N SER A 447 15.33 -12.09 15.15
CA SER A 447 16.39 -12.61 14.28
C SER A 447 17.79 -12.06 14.59
N GLY A 448 17.89 -10.94 15.31
CA GLY A 448 19.14 -10.21 15.51
C GLY A 448 19.74 -9.63 14.23
N LYS A 449 18.99 -9.58 13.12
CA LYS A 449 19.43 -9.08 11.82
C LYS A 449 18.98 -7.64 11.59
N SER A 450 19.66 -6.95 10.67
CA SER A 450 19.25 -5.63 10.21
C SER A 450 17.80 -5.62 9.73
N VAL A 451 17.13 -4.47 9.90
CA VAL A 451 15.79 -4.21 9.37
C VAL A 451 15.80 -3.89 7.88
N TYR A 452 16.97 -3.73 7.25
CA TYR A 452 17.10 -3.45 5.82
C TYR A 452 17.31 -4.73 5.02
N ALA A 453 16.77 -4.77 3.80
CA ALA A 453 16.96 -5.86 2.85
C ALA A 453 18.37 -5.92 2.21
N THR A 454 19.18 -4.87 2.38
CA THR A 454 20.54 -4.75 1.84
C THR A 454 21.43 -4.02 2.83
N LYS A 455 22.72 -3.92 2.52
CA LYS A 455 23.73 -3.33 3.38
C LYS A 455 23.66 -1.80 3.35
N PHE A 456 23.52 -1.20 4.53
CA PHE A 456 23.71 0.23 4.76
C PHE A 456 24.82 0.48 5.78
N LEU A 457 25.27 1.73 5.89
CA LEU A 457 26.18 2.16 6.95
C LEU A 457 25.39 2.32 8.25
N GLU A 458 25.22 1.22 8.99
CA GLU A 458 24.54 1.25 10.28
C GLU A 458 25.54 1.55 11.42
N PRO A 459 25.12 2.32 12.44
CA PRO A 459 25.97 2.65 13.60
C PRO A 459 26.24 1.45 14.54
N GLY A 460 25.71 0.26 14.25
CA GLY A 460 25.96 -0.97 14.99
C GLY A 460 25.51 -2.22 14.22
N SER A 461 25.92 -3.40 14.70
CA SER A 461 25.43 -4.70 14.22
C SER A 461 24.48 -5.32 15.24
N GLY A 462 23.28 -5.73 14.84
CA GLY A 462 22.33 -6.47 15.70
C GLY A 462 21.03 -5.72 16.01
N ALA A 463 20.50 -5.91 17.22
CA ALA A 463 19.28 -5.22 17.66
C ALA A 463 19.52 -3.71 17.71
N TYR A 464 18.72 -2.94 16.96
CA TYR A 464 18.94 -1.49 16.79
C TYR A 464 18.68 -0.70 18.08
N HIS A 465 17.76 -1.19 18.91
CA HIS A 465 17.45 -0.68 20.24
C HIS A 465 17.23 -1.83 21.21
N SER A 466 17.63 -1.65 22.47
CA SER A 466 17.36 -2.58 23.57
C SER A 466 15.91 -2.51 24.03
N ILE A 467 15.39 -3.59 24.64
CA ILE A 467 14.04 -3.59 25.22
C ILE A 467 13.86 -2.50 26.29
N HIS A 468 14.94 -2.13 27.00
CA HIS A 468 14.93 -1.05 27.98
C HIS A 468 14.69 0.32 27.33
N GLU A 469 15.26 0.57 26.16
CA GLU A 469 14.98 1.79 25.40
C GLU A 469 13.50 1.88 24.98
N TYR A 470 12.89 0.76 24.58
CA TYR A 470 11.45 0.73 24.28
C TYR A 470 10.59 0.97 25.53
N ARG A 471 10.92 0.36 26.66
CA ARG A 471 10.21 0.60 27.93
C ARG A 471 10.31 2.07 28.36
N ASN A 472 11.48 2.68 28.19
CA ASN A 472 11.66 4.11 28.45
C ASN A 472 10.84 4.97 27.47
N ALA A 473 10.80 4.62 26.19
CA ALA A 473 9.96 5.30 25.20
C ALA A 473 8.48 5.25 25.58
N ILE A 474 7.97 4.09 26.04
CA ILE A 474 6.59 3.95 26.52
C ILE A 474 6.31 4.89 27.70
N TYR A 475 7.24 5.01 28.65
CA TYR A 475 7.10 5.94 29.77
C TYR A 475 6.97 7.39 29.26
N ASP A 476 7.82 7.79 28.32
CA ASP A 476 7.76 9.15 27.75
C ASP A 476 6.50 9.40 26.91
N MET A 477 6.02 8.38 26.18
CA MET A 477 4.75 8.46 25.47
C MET A 477 3.57 8.64 26.43
N LYS A 478 3.51 7.91 27.55
CA LYS A 478 2.46 8.07 28.56
C LYS A 478 2.46 9.47 29.15
N ARG A 479 3.65 10.04 29.40
CA ARG A 479 3.79 11.43 29.85
C ARG A 479 3.27 12.42 28.79
N ALA A 480 3.62 12.21 27.52
CA ALA A 480 3.16 13.05 26.43
C ALA A 480 1.62 13.00 26.27
N ASP A 481 1.00 11.83 26.41
CA ASP A 481 -0.46 11.69 26.38
C ASP A 481 -1.14 12.36 27.60
N ALA A 482 -0.58 12.19 28.81
CA ALA A 482 -1.08 12.86 30.02
C ALA A 482 -1.05 14.39 29.89
N ASN A 483 -0.03 14.92 29.21
CA ASN A 483 0.10 16.34 28.89
C ASN A 483 -0.73 16.78 27.68
N LYS A 484 -1.58 15.90 27.13
CA LYS A 484 -2.46 16.16 25.97
C LYS A 484 -1.69 16.60 24.70
N ILE A 485 -0.44 16.17 24.56
CA ILE A 485 0.37 16.42 23.36
C ILE A 485 -0.14 15.57 22.20
N TYR A 486 -0.55 14.32 22.48
CA TYR A 486 -1.02 13.40 21.47
C TYR A 486 -2.49 13.66 21.06
N PRO A 487 -2.77 13.65 19.74
CA PRO A 487 -4.13 13.65 19.26
C PRO A 487 -4.84 12.34 19.62
N ARG A 488 -6.18 12.38 19.70
CA ARG A 488 -7.00 11.24 20.17
C ARG A 488 -6.72 9.93 19.42
N TYR A 489 -6.52 9.99 18.10
CA TYR A 489 -6.26 8.79 17.29
C TYR A 489 -4.96 8.08 17.68
N ALA A 490 -3.95 8.82 18.19
CA ALA A 490 -2.63 8.24 18.49
C ALA A 490 -2.66 7.37 19.76
N ARG A 491 -3.72 7.48 20.58
CA ARG A 491 -3.88 6.69 21.80
C ARG A 491 -4.04 5.21 21.52
N THR A 492 -4.71 4.85 20.43
CA THR A 492 -4.83 3.43 20.04
C THR A 492 -3.47 2.86 19.63
N ASN A 493 -2.68 3.60 18.86
CA ASN A 493 -1.30 3.19 18.56
C ASN A 493 -0.44 3.09 19.82
N LEU A 494 -0.63 3.99 20.79
CA LEU A 494 0.05 3.92 22.09
C LEU A 494 -0.34 2.64 22.86
N GLU A 495 -1.62 2.28 22.91
CA GLU A 495 -2.10 1.05 23.55
C GLU A 495 -1.49 -0.20 22.90
N VAL A 496 -1.49 -0.25 21.57
CA VAL A 496 -0.81 -1.30 20.79
C VAL A 496 0.67 -1.36 21.16
N CYS A 497 1.36 -0.22 21.19
CA CYS A 497 2.79 -0.13 21.54
C CYS A 497 3.08 -0.65 22.96
N ILE A 498 2.27 -0.24 23.94
CA ILE A 498 2.38 -0.69 25.33
C ILE A 498 2.26 -2.21 25.39
N LYS A 499 1.24 -2.77 24.73
CA LYS A 499 0.99 -4.21 24.71
C LYS A 499 2.14 -4.95 24.02
N PHE A 500 2.57 -4.48 22.86
CA PHE A 500 3.71 -5.02 22.12
C PHE A 500 4.98 -5.07 22.98
N VAL A 501 5.39 -3.95 23.58
CA VAL A 501 6.60 -3.88 24.42
C VAL A 501 6.48 -4.75 25.68
N SER A 502 5.26 -4.92 26.22
CA SER A 502 5.04 -5.82 27.37
C SER A 502 5.19 -7.31 27.03
N LEU A 503 4.96 -7.67 25.77
CA LEU A 503 5.00 -9.06 25.28
C LEU A 503 6.34 -9.42 24.62
N LEU A 504 7.15 -8.42 24.25
CA LEU A 504 8.53 -8.64 23.81
C LEU A 504 9.32 -9.34 24.92
N LYS A 505 9.69 -10.60 24.68
CA LYS A 505 10.55 -11.38 25.58
C LYS A 505 12.02 -11.13 25.25
N VAL A 506 12.88 -11.22 26.27
CA VAL A 506 14.35 -11.19 26.13
C VAL A 506 14.84 -12.56 25.69
#